data_AF-A0A328HJI3-F1
#
_entry.id   AF-A0A328HJI3-F1
#
_cell.length_a   1.000
_cell.length_b   1.000
_cell.length_c   1.000
_cell.angle_alpha   90.00
_cell.angle_beta   90.00
_cell.angle_gamma   90.00
#
_symmetry.space_group_name_H-M   'P 1'
#
loop_
_entity.id
_entity.type
_entity.pdbx_description
1 polymer ?
#
loop_
_entity_poly.entity_id
_entity_poly.type
_entity_poly.pdbx_seq_one_letter_code
_entity_poly.pdbx_strand_id
1 'polypeptide(L)'
;MSDTNANALLRDPSVGHRNIDQAQWANLELLLADVARDDLAVAVRTFLSAGSSGVVGVFDDNLLWASLIVSVDQSGAPESLSTIDGPAAAAAGEMAKAAGEAVRWVQAHHGPCSLGLFVDKKHAEALLRASDKAAAVRTASAAGGLVLSPVPPALAIALA
;
A
#
# COMPACT_ATOMS: atom_id res chain seq x y z
N MET A 1 -25.40 -16.39 5.17
CA MET A 1 -24.12 -16.79 4.55
C MET A 1 -23.39 -15.50 4.23
N SER A 2 -22.31 -15.25 4.96
CA SER A 2 -21.74 -13.91 5.14
C SER A 2 -20.72 -13.58 4.05
N ASP A 3 -21.18 -12.86 3.02
CA ASP A 3 -20.35 -12.18 2.04
C ASP A 3 -19.46 -11.15 2.75
N THR A 4 -18.14 -11.21 2.54
CA THR A 4 -17.21 -10.62 3.49
C THR A 4 -16.10 -9.73 2.84
N ASN A 5 -16.24 -8.44 3.16
CA ASN A 5 -15.45 -7.20 3.23
C ASN A 5 -14.13 -6.92 2.46
N ALA A 6 -13.21 -7.85 2.18
CA ALA A 6 -11.97 -7.49 1.44
C ALA A 6 -12.25 -7.37 -0.06
N ASN A 7 -13.20 -8.19 -0.51
CA ASN A 7 -13.87 -8.05 -1.80
C ASN A 7 -14.74 -6.79 -1.86
N ALA A 8 -15.05 -6.13 -0.75
CA ALA A 8 -15.98 -5.01 -0.77
C ALA A 8 -15.33 -3.70 -1.18
N LEU A 9 -14.02 -3.49 -0.97
CA LEU A 9 -13.28 -2.34 -1.52
C LEU A 9 -12.82 -2.60 -2.96
N LEU A 10 -12.28 -3.81 -3.19
CA LEU A 10 -11.82 -4.29 -4.51
C LEU A 10 -12.97 -4.62 -5.47
N ARG A 11 -14.21 -4.68 -4.97
CA ARG A 11 -15.45 -4.78 -5.77
C ARG A 11 -16.48 -3.76 -5.31
N ASP A 12 -16.07 -2.71 -4.60
CA ASP A 12 -17.00 -1.60 -4.32
C ASP A 12 -17.31 -0.96 -5.67
N PRO A 13 -18.55 -1.00 -6.16
CA PRO A 13 -18.87 -0.32 -7.40
C PRO A 13 -18.71 1.21 -7.25
N SER A 14 -18.65 1.74 -6.02
CA SER A 14 -18.38 3.16 -5.77
C SER A 14 -16.90 3.53 -5.80
N VAL A 15 -15.99 2.55 -5.74
CA VAL A 15 -14.54 2.78 -5.83
C VAL A 15 -14.09 2.52 -7.26
N GLY A 16 -13.57 3.56 -7.92
CA GLY A 16 -13.12 3.43 -9.29
C GLY A 16 -11.82 2.64 -9.41
N HIS A 17 -11.78 1.61 -10.25
CA HIS A 17 -10.52 1.00 -10.68
C HIS A 17 -9.96 1.77 -11.87
N ARG A 18 -8.74 2.30 -11.74
CA ARG A 18 -8.05 3.06 -12.81
C ARG A 18 -6.64 2.54 -12.98
N ASN A 19 -6.17 2.40 -14.22
CA ASN A 19 -4.77 2.05 -14.54
C ASN A 19 -4.25 0.86 -13.71
N ILE A 20 -4.96 -0.26 -13.79
CA ILE A 20 -4.59 -1.50 -13.12
C ILE A 20 -3.70 -2.33 -14.03
N ASP A 21 -2.45 -2.52 -13.61
CA ASP A 21 -1.57 -3.55 -14.13
C ASP A 21 -2.04 -4.92 -13.62
N GLN A 22 -2.44 -5.79 -14.54
CA GLN A 22 -3.04 -7.08 -14.18
C GLN A 22 -2.06 -8.01 -13.45
N ALA A 23 -0.77 -7.95 -13.75
CA ALA A 23 0.22 -8.82 -13.12
C ALA A 23 0.44 -8.41 -11.66
N GLN A 24 0.62 -7.11 -11.40
CA GLN A 24 0.71 -6.57 -10.05
C GLN A 24 -0.56 -6.83 -9.24
N TRP A 25 -1.72 -6.71 -9.89
CA TRP A 25 -3.01 -6.97 -9.24
C TRP A 25 -3.17 -8.44 -8.81
N ALA A 26 -2.85 -9.38 -9.69
CA ALA A 26 -2.88 -10.81 -9.37
C ALA A 26 -1.92 -11.15 -8.21
N ASN A 27 -0.74 -10.53 -8.17
CA ASN A 27 0.21 -10.68 -7.07
C ASN A 27 -0.34 -10.15 -5.74
N LEU A 28 -1.06 -9.01 -5.77
CA LEU A 28 -1.72 -8.47 -4.59
C LEU A 28 -2.82 -9.40 -4.08
N GLU A 29 -3.64 -9.97 -4.98
CA GLU A 29 -4.68 -10.94 -4.61
C GLU A 29 -4.08 -12.19 -3.96
N LEU A 30 -2.95 -12.69 -4.47
CA LEU A 30 -2.23 -13.80 -3.87
C LEU A 30 -1.68 -13.46 -2.48
N LEU A 31 -1.10 -12.27 -2.32
CA LEU A 31 -0.53 -11.83 -1.04
C LEU A 31 -1.60 -11.64 0.04
N LEU A 32 -2.78 -11.16 -0.35
CA LEU A 32 -3.88 -10.84 0.57
C LEU A 32 -4.83 -12.00 0.84
N ALA A 33 -4.66 -13.16 0.19
CA ALA A 33 -5.58 -14.29 0.27
C ALA A 33 -5.92 -14.73 1.71
N ASP A 34 -4.95 -14.60 2.63
CA ASP A 34 -5.06 -15.04 4.03
C ASP A 34 -5.29 -13.89 5.04
N VAL A 35 -5.55 -12.66 4.58
CA VAL A 35 -5.62 -11.47 5.46
C VAL A 35 -7.05 -11.18 5.93
N ALA A 36 -7.19 -10.85 7.22
CA ALA A 36 -8.46 -10.44 7.81
C ALA A 36 -8.96 -9.11 7.20
N ARG A 37 -10.24 -9.09 6.86
CA ARG A 37 -10.79 -8.25 5.79
C ARG A 37 -11.16 -6.83 6.20
N ASP A 38 -11.37 -6.58 7.49
CA ASP A 38 -11.69 -5.25 8.03
C ASP A 38 -10.44 -4.38 8.18
N ASP A 39 -9.26 -4.98 8.14
CA ASP A 39 -7.99 -4.32 8.46
C ASP A 39 -7.60 -3.30 7.39
N LEU A 40 -7.92 -3.52 6.11
CA LEU A 40 -7.52 -2.62 5.02
C LEU A 40 -8.34 -1.32 5.00
N ALA A 41 -9.67 -1.41 5.07
CA ALA A 41 -10.52 -0.21 5.07
C ALA A 41 -10.29 0.63 6.34
N VAL A 42 -10.05 -0.02 7.48
CA VAL A 42 -9.64 0.65 8.71
C VAL A 42 -8.27 1.29 8.54
N ALA A 43 -7.28 0.59 7.97
CA ALA A 43 -5.95 1.15 7.74
C ALA A 43 -6.00 2.39 6.82
N VAL A 44 -6.76 2.34 5.72
CA VAL A 44 -6.94 3.47 4.80
C VAL A 44 -7.49 4.69 5.54
N ARG A 45 -8.60 4.53 6.27
CA ARG A 45 -9.21 5.63 7.04
C ARG A 45 -8.34 6.14 8.18
N THR A 46 -7.48 5.28 8.74
CA THR A 46 -6.62 5.63 9.88
C THR A 46 -5.38 6.38 9.43
N PHE A 47 -4.82 6.03 8.27
CA PHE A 47 -3.50 6.48 7.85
C PHE A 47 -3.49 7.44 6.67
N LEU A 48 -4.57 7.52 5.87
CA LEU A 48 -4.66 8.49 4.78
C LEU A 48 -5.40 9.76 5.24
N SER A 49 -4.81 10.90 4.91
CA SER A 49 -5.48 12.19 5.08
C SER A 49 -6.60 12.35 4.05
N ALA A 50 -7.69 13.04 4.41
CA ALA A 50 -8.74 13.39 3.46
C ALA A 50 -8.18 14.16 2.25
N GLY A 51 -8.70 13.86 1.05
CA GLY A 51 -8.28 14.49 -0.21
C GLY A 51 -6.85 14.15 -0.65
N SER A 52 -6.32 13.00 -0.20
CA SER A 52 -4.96 12.57 -0.48
C SER A 52 -4.91 11.15 -1.03
N SER A 53 -3.71 10.68 -1.31
CA SER A 53 -3.44 9.33 -1.79
C SER A 53 -2.42 8.62 -0.90
N GLY A 54 -2.48 7.30 -0.90
CA GLY A 54 -1.50 6.42 -0.30
C GLY A 54 -0.97 5.43 -1.33
N VAL A 55 0.26 4.99 -1.14
CA VAL A 55 0.88 3.96 -1.98
C VAL A 55 1.51 2.87 -1.13
N VAL A 56 1.20 1.63 -1.49
CA VAL A 56 1.84 0.43 -0.99
C VAL A 56 2.60 -0.21 -2.13
N GLY A 57 3.89 -0.50 -1.93
CA GLY A 57 4.72 -1.23 -2.88
C GLY A 57 5.34 -2.46 -2.21
N VAL A 58 5.25 -3.60 -2.88
CA VAL A 58 5.88 -4.84 -2.46
C VAL A 58 7.00 -5.17 -3.44
N PHE A 59 8.22 -5.29 -2.93
CA PHE A 59 9.39 -5.63 -3.73
C PHE A 59 9.71 -7.11 -3.59
N ASP A 60 9.96 -7.79 -4.71
CA ASP A 60 10.61 -9.10 -4.74
C ASP A 60 12.03 -8.84 -5.24
N ASP A 61 13.02 -9.00 -4.35
CA ASP A 61 14.36 -8.45 -4.50
C ASP A 61 14.37 -6.93 -4.81
N ASN A 62 14.80 -6.52 -6.00
CA ASN A 62 14.88 -5.12 -6.44
C ASN A 62 13.80 -4.77 -7.48
N LEU A 63 12.78 -5.60 -7.62
CA LEU A 63 11.69 -5.41 -8.57
C LEU A 63 10.40 -5.15 -7.82
N LEU A 64 9.66 -4.12 -8.22
CA LEU A 64 8.31 -3.90 -7.73
C LEU A 64 7.41 -5.03 -8.23
N TRP A 65 7.07 -5.95 -7.32
CA TRP A 65 6.30 -7.15 -7.60
C TRP A 65 4.80 -6.91 -7.56
N ALA A 66 4.35 -6.06 -6.63
CA ALA A 66 2.97 -5.60 -6.56
C ALA A 66 2.92 -4.16 -6.04
N SER A 67 1.90 -3.42 -6.43
CA SER A 67 1.60 -2.13 -5.82
C SER A 67 0.11 -1.90 -5.69
N LEU A 68 -0.25 -1.03 -4.77
CA LEU A 68 -1.60 -0.53 -4.58
C LEU A 68 -1.53 0.95 -4.29
N ILE A 69 -2.21 1.75 -5.10
CA ILE A 69 -2.46 3.15 -4.86
C ILE A 69 -3.91 3.28 -4.44
N VAL A 70 -4.15 4.00 -3.35
CA VAL A 70 -5.49 4.30 -2.85
C VAL A 70 -5.63 5.81 -2.81
N SER A 71 -6.58 6.37 -3.55
CA SER A 71 -6.96 7.77 -3.43
C SER A 71 -8.22 7.88 -2.58
N VAL A 72 -8.26 8.86 -1.67
CA VAL A 72 -9.43 9.14 -0.83
C VAL A 72 -9.99 10.53 -1.14
N ASP A 73 -11.31 10.63 -1.07
CA ASP A 73 -12.03 11.88 -1.27
C ASP A 73 -11.85 12.84 -0.08
N GLN A 74 -12.50 14.00 -0.15
CA GLN A 74 -12.46 15.03 0.91
C GLN A 74 -13.12 14.59 2.23
N SER A 75 -13.86 13.48 2.25
CA SER A 75 -14.41 12.87 3.46
C SER A 75 -13.50 11.78 4.05
N GLY A 76 -12.41 11.43 3.36
CA GLY A 76 -11.53 10.32 3.73
C GLY A 76 -12.06 8.95 3.30
N ALA A 77 -13.10 8.92 2.46
CA ALA A 77 -13.61 7.69 1.88
C ALA A 77 -12.75 7.29 0.67
N PRO A 78 -12.45 5.99 0.47
CA PRO A 78 -11.80 5.51 -0.75
C PRO A 78 -12.58 5.94 -1.99
N GLU A 79 -11.90 6.57 -2.94
CA GLU A 79 -12.46 7.04 -4.21
C GLU A 79 -11.99 6.19 -5.39
N SER A 80 -10.70 5.81 -5.40
CA SER A 80 -10.15 4.98 -6.46
C SER A 80 -8.98 4.11 -6.01
N LEU A 81 -8.81 2.99 -6.71
CA LEU A 81 -7.65 2.11 -6.61
C LEU A 81 -6.92 2.05 -7.96
N SER A 82 -5.60 2.05 -7.87
CA SER A 82 -4.69 1.98 -9.03
C SER A 82 -3.44 1.18 -8.68
N THR A 83 -2.63 0.88 -9.69
CA THR A 83 -1.27 0.35 -9.52
C THR A 83 -0.27 1.34 -10.11
N ILE A 84 1.00 1.26 -9.70
CA ILE A 84 2.08 2.02 -10.32
C ILE A 84 2.33 1.47 -11.74
N ASP A 85 2.44 2.35 -12.72
CA ASP A 85 2.77 1.97 -14.09
C ASP A 85 4.19 1.35 -14.21
N GLY A 86 4.30 0.29 -15.00
CA GLY A 86 5.51 -0.53 -15.17
C GLY A 86 6.84 0.21 -15.44
N PRO A 87 6.90 1.33 -16.19
CA PRO A 87 8.13 2.10 -16.36
C PRO A 87 8.63 2.80 -15.09
N ALA A 88 7.74 3.17 -14.16
CA ALA A 88 8.10 3.72 -12.85
C ALA A 88 8.50 2.61 -11.84
N ALA A 89 8.00 1.39 -12.06
CA ALA A 89 8.34 0.18 -11.32
C ALA A 89 9.73 -0.39 -11.66
N ALA A 90 10.26 -0.05 -12.84
CA ALA A 90 11.48 -0.63 -13.41
C ALA A 90 12.78 0.09 -13.02
N ALA A 91 12.72 1.07 -12.11
CA ALA A 91 13.91 1.76 -11.60
C ALA A 91 14.71 0.81 -10.67
N ALA A 92 15.46 -0.08 -11.30
CA ALA A 92 16.41 -1.00 -10.67
C ALA A 92 17.36 -0.22 -9.76
N GLY A 93 17.22 -0.40 -8.45
CA GLY A 93 18.00 0.27 -7.43
C GLY A 93 17.50 -0.07 -6.03
N GLU A 94 18.15 0.52 -5.03
CA GLU A 94 17.78 0.38 -3.61
C GLU A 94 16.32 0.80 -3.39
N MET A 95 15.55 -0.01 -2.66
CA MET A 95 14.12 0.19 -2.36
C MET A 95 13.76 1.62 -1.93
N ALA A 96 14.65 2.31 -1.20
CA ALA A 96 14.44 3.71 -0.79
C ALA A 96 14.35 4.69 -1.97
N LYS A 97 15.15 4.47 -3.03
CA LYS A 97 15.11 5.30 -4.24
C LYS A 97 13.82 5.03 -5.03
N ALA A 98 13.47 3.77 -5.22
CA ALA A 98 12.25 3.36 -5.90
C ALA A 98 11.00 3.87 -5.16
N ALA A 99 11.00 3.82 -3.82
CA ALA A 99 9.96 4.42 -2.99
C ALA A 99 9.80 5.92 -3.24
N GLY A 100 10.90 6.68 -3.29
CA GLY A 100 10.87 8.11 -3.58
C GLY A 100 10.40 8.46 -5.00
N GLU A 101 10.66 7.60 -5.99
CA GLU A 101 10.14 7.75 -7.35
C GLU A 101 8.65 7.41 -7.43
N ALA A 102 8.23 6.32 -6.80
CA ALA A 102 6.83 5.93 -6.68
C ALA A 102 5.97 7.02 -6.03
N VAL A 103 6.41 7.58 -4.90
CA VAL A 103 5.70 8.68 -4.22
C VAL A 103 5.56 9.89 -5.14
N ARG A 104 6.63 10.28 -5.84
CA ARG A 104 6.59 11.41 -6.79
C ARG A 104 5.64 11.15 -7.95
N TRP A 105 5.63 9.93 -8.47
CA TRP A 105 4.70 9.53 -9.52
C TRP A 105 3.25 9.61 -9.03
N VAL A 106 2.97 9.07 -7.85
CA VAL A 106 1.63 9.15 -7.21
C VAL A 106 1.22 10.60 -6.99
N GLN A 107 2.14 11.44 -6.52
CA GLN A 107 1.88 12.88 -6.34
C GLN A 107 1.48 13.59 -7.63
N ALA A 108 2.12 13.24 -8.75
CA ALA A 108 1.85 13.83 -10.05
C ALA A 108 0.53 13.38 -10.67
N HIS A 109 0.06 12.15 -10.38
CA HIS A 109 -1.11 11.55 -11.05
C HIS A 109 -2.35 11.44 -10.17
N HIS A 110 -2.18 11.39 -8.85
CA HIS A 110 -3.23 11.11 -7.87
C HIS A 110 -3.32 12.18 -6.76
N GLY A 111 -2.63 13.31 -6.91
CA GLY A 111 -2.62 14.39 -5.92
C GLY A 111 -1.75 14.08 -4.69
N PRO A 112 -1.85 14.86 -3.60
CA PRO A 112 -0.95 14.76 -2.45
C PRO A 112 -0.83 13.32 -1.92
N CYS A 113 0.38 12.82 -1.76
CA CYS A 113 0.62 11.50 -1.16
C CYS A 113 0.88 11.67 0.35
N SER A 114 0.04 11.07 1.20
CA SER A 114 0.12 11.18 2.66
C SER A 114 0.72 9.94 3.34
N LEU A 115 0.82 8.83 2.61
CA LEU A 115 1.45 7.59 3.06
C LEU A 115 2.16 6.91 1.89
N GLY A 116 3.42 6.54 2.10
CA GLY A 116 4.08 5.54 1.27
C GLY A 116 4.63 4.42 2.14
N LEU A 117 4.25 3.17 1.82
CA LEU A 117 4.72 1.96 2.49
C LEU A 117 5.33 1.03 1.46
N PHE A 118 6.64 0.80 1.56
CA PHE A 118 7.39 -0.01 0.62
C PHE A 118 8.12 -1.09 1.37
N VAL A 119 7.86 -2.35 1.05
CA VAL A 119 8.30 -3.49 1.86
C VAL A 119 8.79 -4.60 0.95
N ASP A 120 9.80 -5.35 1.34
CA ASP A 120 10.11 -6.58 0.61
C ASP A 120 9.05 -7.66 0.86
N LYS A 121 8.91 -8.58 -0.08
CA LYS A 121 7.86 -9.60 -0.09
C LYS A 121 7.89 -10.48 1.16
N LYS A 122 9.09 -10.85 1.62
CA LYS A 122 9.26 -11.66 2.84
C LYS A 122 8.70 -10.93 4.06
N HIS A 123 9.01 -9.65 4.22
CA HIS A 123 8.50 -8.85 5.34
C HIS A 123 7.03 -8.48 5.16
N ALA A 124 6.54 -8.33 3.93
CA ALA A 124 5.12 -8.13 3.65
C ALA A 124 4.30 -9.32 4.15
N GLU A 125 4.69 -10.54 3.78
CA GLU A 125 4.05 -11.77 4.25
C GLU A 125 4.11 -11.90 5.78
N ALA A 126 5.26 -11.59 6.39
CA ALA A 126 5.41 -11.63 7.84
C ALA A 126 4.50 -10.61 8.54
N LEU A 127 4.41 -9.40 8.01
CA LEU A 127 3.51 -8.35 8.52
C LEU A 127 2.06 -8.78 8.43
N LEU A 128 1.64 -9.39 7.32
CA LEU A 128 0.28 -9.87 7.13
C LEU A 128 -0.10 -11.01 8.09
N ARG A 129 0.85 -11.89 8.42
CA ARG A 129 0.64 -12.99 9.39
C ARG A 129 0.80 -12.58 10.86
N ALA A 130 1.43 -11.43 11.13
CA ALA A 130 1.71 -11.01 12.50
C ALA A 130 0.44 -10.62 13.26
N SER A 131 0.31 -11.11 14.50
CA SER A 131 -0.71 -10.65 15.45
C SER A 131 -0.42 -9.23 15.95
N ASP A 132 0.86 -8.88 16.10
CA ASP A 132 1.32 -7.53 16.42
C ASP A 132 1.94 -6.89 15.15
N LYS A 133 1.12 -6.13 14.45
CA LYS A 133 1.53 -5.42 13.22
C LYS A 133 2.62 -4.40 13.50
N ALA A 134 2.56 -3.69 14.63
CA ALA A 134 3.52 -2.65 14.97
C ALA A 134 4.91 -3.25 15.21
N ALA A 135 4.98 -4.39 15.91
CA ALA A 135 6.23 -5.12 16.08
C ALA A 135 6.80 -5.61 14.73
N ALA A 136 5.95 -6.16 13.85
CA ALA A 136 6.38 -6.62 12.52
C ALA A 136 6.92 -5.46 11.66
N VAL A 137 6.27 -4.29 11.70
CA VAL A 137 6.75 -3.08 11.02
C VAL A 137 8.12 -2.65 11.56
N ARG A 138 8.31 -2.62 12.88
CA ARG A 138 9.60 -2.29 13.50
C ARG A 138 10.69 -3.29 13.10
N THR A 139 10.39 -4.60 13.09
CA THR A 139 11.32 -5.63 12.64
C THR A 139 11.73 -5.46 11.18
N ALA A 140 10.76 -5.21 10.29
CA ALA A 140 11.04 -4.99 8.87
C ALA A 140 11.88 -3.72 8.65
N SER A 141 11.57 -2.64 9.37
CA SER A 141 12.34 -1.39 9.32
C SER A 141 13.78 -1.58 9.80
N ALA A 142 13.98 -2.27 10.93
CA ALA A 142 15.30 -2.55 11.48
C ALA A 142 16.14 -3.45 10.57
N ALA A 143 15.51 -4.33 9.79
CA ALA A 143 16.17 -5.18 8.81
C ALA A 143 16.47 -4.48 7.47
N GLY A 144 16.05 -3.21 7.29
CA GLY A 144 16.13 -2.51 6.01
C GLY A 144 15.13 -3.01 4.95
N GLY A 145 14.22 -3.91 5.34
CA GLY A 145 13.19 -4.50 4.49
C GLY A 145 11.91 -3.67 4.38
N LEU A 146 11.90 -2.46 4.93
CA LEU A 146 10.77 -1.54 4.91
C LEU A 146 11.24 -0.09 4.79
N VAL A 147 10.61 0.65 3.88
CA VAL A 147 10.70 2.10 3.74
C VAL A 147 9.31 2.69 3.94
N LEU A 148 9.20 3.65 4.86
CA LEU A 148 8.00 4.44 5.07
C LEU A 148 8.29 5.89 4.68
N SER A 149 7.64 6.39 3.63
CA SER A 149 7.79 7.78 3.19
C SER A 149 6.70 8.17 2.20
N PRO A 150 5.92 9.24 2.44
CA PRO A 150 5.83 9.97 3.70
C PRO A 150 5.21 9.10 4.81
N VAL A 151 5.54 9.41 6.07
CA VAL A 151 4.98 8.72 7.24
C VAL A 151 3.85 9.58 7.81
N PRO A 152 2.60 9.10 7.85
CA PRO A 152 1.52 9.84 8.49
C PRO A 152 1.76 9.90 10.01
N PRO A 153 1.39 11.01 10.68
CA PRO A 153 1.63 11.17 12.13
C PRO A 153 1.09 10.03 12.98
N ALA A 154 -0.08 9.48 12.62
CA ALA A 154 -0.68 8.34 13.32
C ALA A 154 0.21 7.09 13.28
N LEU A 155 0.88 6.84 12.16
CA LEU A 155 1.82 5.72 12.04
C LEU A 155 3.13 6.02 12.78
N ALA A 156 3.61 7.27 12.76
CA ALA A 156 4.79 7.65 13.53
C ALA A 156 4.61 7.42 15.05
N ILE A 157 3.42 7.71 15.58
CA ILE A 157 3.08 7.46 17.00
C ILE A 157 3.03 5.95 17.30
N ALA A 158 2.45 5.15 16.40
CA ALA A 158 2.34 3.69 16.58
C ALA A 158 3.70 2.96 16.53
N LEU A 159 4.72 3.59 15.96
CA LEU A 159 6.06 3.02 15.78
C LEU A 159 7.10 3.52 16.79
N ALA A 160 6.80 4.59 17.53
CA ALA A 160 7.60 5.09 18.65
C ALA A 160 7.57 4.14 19.85
#